data_AF-A0A1H0UD00-F1
#
_entry.id   AF-A0A1H0UD00-F1
#
_cell.length_a   1.000
_cell.length_b   1.000
_cell.length_c   1.000
_cell.angle_alpha   90.00
_cell.angle_beta   90.00
_cell.angle_gamma   90.00
#
_symmetry.space_group_name_H-M   'P 1'
#
loop_
_entity.id
_entity.type
_entity.pdbx_description
1 polymer ?
#
loop_
_entity_poly.entity_id
_entity_poly.type
_entity_poly.pdbx_seq_one_letter_code
_entity_poly.pdbx_strand_id
1 'polypeptide(L)'
;MVRDTKNKQPINKRYDKELLEDLCIALRNVGVFDYDLIYKDTYELEHIEEVKKIHNELMLRNIDLSPRIKKLSDETKWRMEELLSECLQYPEVLPLVKDEDGIRRRLRCSLCNKGEYRVDDQKFLVCKQCLTEIKNAILSKKPIENVLLFKTYNTEVWCEHSDCDTLLAMLMDKEYSEVWSEAFCIQCIEEELIK
;
A
#
# COMPACT_ATOMS: atom_id res chain seq x y z
N MET A 1 19.37 12.15 -24.05
CA MET A 1 18.94 11.51 -25.31
C MET A 1 17.44 11.34 -25.25
N VAL A 2 16.69 12.10 -26.04
CA VAL A 2 15.23 11.93 -26.17
C VAL A 2 15.04 10.57 -26.87
N ARG A 3 14.43 9.59 -26.20
CA ARG A 3 14.02 8.35 -26.88
C ARG A 3 12.91 8.76 -27.86
N ASP A 4 13.11 8.51 -29.15
CA ASP A 4 12.05 8.56 -30.16
C ASP A 4 10.99 7.51 -29.81
N THR A 5 10.07 7.84 -28.91
CA THR A 5 8.86 7.08 -28.70
C THR A 5 8.00 7.30 -29.94
N LYS A 6 7.98 6.32 -30.86
CA LYS A 6 7.03 6.31 -31.98
C LYS A 6 5.66 6.68 -31.44
N ASN A 7 5.01 7.69 -32.05
CA ASN A 7 3.63 8.04 -31.72
C ASN A 7 2.79 6.76 -31.76
N LYS A 8 2.32 6.30 -30.59
CA LYS A 8 1.49 5.11 -30.51
C LYS A 8 0.24 5.35 -31.34
N GLN A 9 -0.15 4.36 -32.13
CA GLN A 9 -1.40 4.45 -32.89
C GLN A 9 -2.58 4.67 -31.93
N PRO A 10 -3.68 5.30 -32.39
CA PRO A 10 -4.93 5.33 -31.64
C PRO A 10 -5.35 3.93 -31.20
N ILE A 11 -5.88 3.78 -29.98
CA ILE A 11 -6.21 2.47 -29.36
C ILE A 11 -7.09 1.60 -30.28
N ASN A 12 -8.08 2.21 -30.94
CA ASN A 12 -8.97 1.53 -31.88
C ASN A 12 -8.29 1.02 -33.17
N LYS A 13 -7.04 1.40 -33.42
CA LYS A 13 -6.25 0.96 -34.58
C LYS A 13 -5.13 -0.02 -34.22
N ARG A 14 -4.86 -0.23 -32.92
CA ARG A 14 -3.84 -1.18 -32.44
C ARG A 14 -4.32 -2.62 -32.63
N TYR A 15 -3.38 -3.52 -32.88
CA TYR A 15 -3.66 -4.97 -32.96
C TYR A 15 -3.99 -5.54 -31.58
N ASP A 16 -4.82 -6.58 -31.52
CA ASP A 16 -5.30 -7.14 -30.24
C ASP A 16 -4.16 -7.58 -29.31
N LYS A 17 -3.12 -8.22 -29.87
CA LYS A 17 -1.94 -8.64 -29.10
C LYS A 17 -1.16 -7.46 -28.53
N GLU A 18 -1.02 -6.38 -29.29
CA GLU A 18 -0.35 -5.16 -28.85
C GLU A 18 -1.16 -4.49 -27.73
N LEU A 19 -2.48 -4.44 -27.89
CA LEU A 19 -3.40 -3.86 -26.93
C LEU A 19 -3.44 -4.64 -25.61
N LEU A 20 -3.33 -5.98 -25.66
CA LEU A 20 -3.16 -6.84 -24.47
C LEU A 20 -1.85 -6.57 -23.72
N GLU A 21 -0.74 -6.37 -24.44
CA GLU A 21 0.53 -6.02 -23.78
C GLU A 21 0.50 -4.59 -23.24
N ASP A 22 -0.14 -3.64 -23.93
CA ASP A 22 -0.35 -2.29 -23.42
C ASP A 22 -1.17 -2.31 -22.12
N LEU A 23 -2.20 -3.16 -22.00
CA LEU A 23 -2.95 -3.35 -20.75
C LEU A 23 -2.02 -3.82 -19.63
N CYS A 24 -1.15 -4.79 -19.91
CA CYS A 24 -0.22 -5.34 -18.93
C CYS A 24 0.81 -4.31 -18.48
N ILE A 25 1.29 -3.47 -19.39
CA ILE A 25 2.19 -2.35 -19.07
C ILE A 25 1.46 -1.33 -18.20
N ALA A 26 0.23 -0.96 -18.55
CA ALA A 26 -0.56 -0.01 -17.78
C ALA A 26 -0.82 -0.50 -16.36
N LEU A 27 -1.21 -1.78 -16.18
CA LEU A 27 -1.37 -2.39 -14.85
C LEU A 27 -0.08 -2.41 -14.03
N ARG A 28 1.06 -2.73 -14.65
CA ARG A 28 2.37 -2.64 -13.97
C ARG A 28 2.68 -1.22 -13.53
N ASN A 29 2.37 -0.22 -14.34
CA ASN A 29 2.58 1.17 -13.97
C ASN A 29 1.73 1.54 -12.75
N VAL A 30 0.44 1.18 -12.73
CA VAL A 30 -0.40 1.35 -11.53
C VAL A 30 0.26 0.70 -10.32
N GLY A 31 0.79 -0.52 -10.47
CA GLY A 31 1.40 -1.23 -9.35
C GLY A 31 2.78 -0.74 -8.90
N VAL A 32 3.52 -0.07 -9.76
CA VAL A 32 4.81 0.57 -9.41
C VAL A 32 4.57 1.88 -8.66
N PHE A 33 3.53 2.63 -9.04
CA PHE A 33 3.19 3.93 -8.47
C PHE A 33 2.06 3.86 -7.43
N ASP A 34 1.75 2.68 -6.88
CA ASP A 34 0.69 2.51 -5.90
C ASP A 34 0.96 3.23 -4.57
N TYR A 35 2.22 3.60 -4.30
CA TYR A 35 2.62 4.40 -3.15
C TYR A 35 2.08 5.84 -3.21
N ASP A 36 1.98 6.43 -4.41
CA ASP A 36 1.50 7.81 -4.62
C ASP A 36 -0.03 7.92 -4.60
N LEU A 37 -0.74 6.81 -4.88
CA LEU A 37 -2.20 6.75 -4.85
C LEU A 37 -2.79 7.09 -3.47
N ILE A 38 -2.07 6.79 -2.38
CA ILE A 38 -2.49 7.12 -1.02
C ILE A 38 -2.44 8.63 -0.78
N TYR A 39 -1.50 9.33 -1.42
CA TYR A 39 -1.29 10.77 -1.25
C TYR A 39 -2.10 11.63 -2.25
N LYS A 40 -2.90 10.99 -3.12
CA LYS A 40 -3.77 11.63 -4.13
C LYS A 40 -3.01 12.52 -5.11
N ASP A 41 -1.82 12.10 -5.54
CA ASP A 41 -1.15 12.76 -6.66
C ASP A 41 -1.92 12.49 -7.97
N THR A 42 -1.72 13.37 -8.94
CA THR A 42 -2.50 13.46 -10.19
C THR A 42 -1.93 12.65 -11.34
N TYR A 43 -0.64 12.28 -11.27
CA TYR A 43 0.07 11.57 -12.33
C TYR A 43 -0.39 10.10 -12.46
N GLU A 44 -0.86 9.51 -11.37
CA GLU A 44 -1.27 8.11 -11.25
C GLU A 44 -2.66 7.86 -11.83
N LEU A 45 -3.48 8.90 -11.87
CA LEU A 45 -4.80 8.89 -12.50
C LEU A 45 -4.69 8.54 -13.98
N GLU A 46 -3.63 8.99 -14.66
CA GLU A 46 -3.43 8.70 -16.08
C GLU A 46 -3.26 7.20 -16.35
N HIS A 47 -2.59 6.48 -15.45
CA HIS A 47 -2.39 5.04 -15.59
C HIS A 47 -3.66 4.24 -15.32
N ILE A 48 -4.45 4.63 -14.32
CA ILE A 48 -5.75 4.01 -14.04
C ILE A 48 -6.71 4.24 -15.22
N GLU A 49 -6.77 5.47 -15.74
CA GLU A 49 -7.64 5.79 -16.88
C GLU A 49 -7.18 5.10 -18.17
N GLU A 50 -5.88 4.94 -18.41
CA GLU A 50 -5.37 4.15 -19.54
C GLU A 50 -5.74 2.66 -19.40
N VAL A 51 -5.68 2.08 -18.19
CA VAL A 51 -6.18 0.71 -17.93
C VAL A 51 -7.65 0.59 -18.31
N LYS A 52 -8.51 1.50 -17.81
CA LYS A 52 -9.95 1.50 -18.12
C LYS A 52 -10.22 1.60 -19.62
N LYS A 53 -9.51 2.51 -20.30
CA LYS A 53 -9.66 2.76 -21.73
C LYS A 53 -9.27 1.56 -22.57
N ILE A 54 -8.12 0.93 -22.27
CA ILE A 54 -7.65 -0.27 -22.97
C ILE A 54 -8.58 -1.45 -22.69
N HIS A 55 -8.98 -1.64 -21.43
CA HIS A 55 -9.90 -2.70 -21.04
C HIS A 55 -11.21 -2.60 -21.80
N ASN A 56 -11.82 -1.41 -21.86
CA ASN A 56 -13.07 -1.19 -22.59
C ASN A 56 -12.95 -1.54 -24.07
N GLU A 57 -11.86 -1.16 -24.73
CA GLU A 57 -11.62 -1.52 -26.14
C GLU A 57 -11.49 -3.04 -26.33
N LEU A 58 -10.77 -3.74 -25.45
CA LEU A 58 -10.62 -5.19 -25.53
C LEU A 58 -11.94 -5.93 -25.31
N MET A 59 -12.77 -5.42 -24.39
CA MET A 59 -14.11 -5.95 -24.14
C MET A 59 -15.05 -5.74 -25.33
N LEU A 60 -15.00 -4.57 -25.99
CA LEU A 60 -15.76 -4.31 -27.22
C LEU A 60 -15.39 -5.29 -28.35
N ARG A 61 -14.13 -5.74 -28.39
CA ARG A 61 -13.63 -6.74 -29.34
C ARG A 61 -13.86 -8.19 -28.92
N ASN A 62 -14.47 -8.43 -27.75
CA ASN A 62 -14.67 -9.74 -27.15
C ASN A 62 -13.35 -10.54 -26.99
N ILE A 63 -12.26 -9.86 -26.61
CA ILE A 63 -10.97 -10.50 -26.36
C ILE A 63 -10.93 -11.06 -24.94
N ASP A 64 -10.60 -12.35 -24.81
CA ASP A 64 -10.37 -12.98 -23.50
C ASP A 64 -9.04 -12.50 -22.90
N LEU A 65 -9.14 -11.81 -21.76
CA LEU A 65 -8.00 -11.25 -21.02
C LEU A 65 -7.38 -12.27 -20.06
N SER A 66 -8.16 -13.25 -19.59
CA SER A 66 -7.81 -14.10 -18.45
C SER A 66 -6.46 -14.83 -18.62
N PRO A 67 -6.10 -15.40 -19.79
CA PRO A 67 -4.82 -16.08 -19.95
C PRO A 67 -3.62 -15.15 -19.77
N ARG A 68 -3.73 -13.91 -20.27
CA ARG A 68 -2.62 -12.95 -20.26
C ARG A 68 -2.46 -12.30 -18.89
N ILE A 69 -3.57 -11.96 -18.23
CA ILE A 69 -3.57 -11.40 -16.87
C ILE A 69 -3.05 -12.42 -15.87
N LYS A 70 -3.47 -13.69 -15.96
CA LYS A 70 -2.93 -14.75 -15.12
C LYS A 70 -1.42 -14.91 -15.26
N LYS A 71 -0.92 -14.90 -16.50
CA LYS A 71 0.52 -14.92 -16.75
C LYS A 71 1.23 -13.70 -16.16
N LEU A 72 0.60 -12.53 -16.20
CA LEU A 72 1.14 -11.32 -15.59
C LEU A 72 1.25 -11.46 -14.07
N SER A 73 0.24 -12.04 -13.42
CA SER A 73 0.28 -12.37 -11.99
C SER A 73 1.43 -13.31 -11.66
N ASP A 74 1.63 -14.36 -12.47
CA ASP A 74 2.75 -15.29 -12.30
C ASP A 74 4.13 -14.61 -12.44
N GLU A 75 4.26 -13.68 -13.40
CA GLU A 75 5.49 -12.93 -13.69
C GLU A 75 5.85 -11.92 -12.58
N THR A 76 4.84 -11.33 -11.93
CA THR A 76 5.03 -10.22 -10.99
C THR A 76 4.89 -10.61 -9.53
N LYS A 77 4.29 -11.76 -9.25
CA LYS A 77 3.90 -12.19 -7.89
C LYS A 77 2.87 -11.25 -7.25
N TRP A 78 2.12 -10.53 -8.09
CA TRP A 78 1.02 -9.67 -7.68
C TRP A 78 -0.30 -10.24 -8.17
N ARG A 79 -1.38 -9.93 -7.45
CA ARG A 79 -2.73 -10.32 -7.85
C ARG A 79 -3.27 -9.37 -8.91
N MET A 80 -2.84 -9.53 -10.16
CA MET A 80 -3.16 -8.61 -11.26
C MET A 80 -4.63 -8.65 -11.66
N GLU A 81 -5.30 -9.78 -11.50
CA GLU A 81 -6.75 -9.88 -11.68
C GLU A 81 -7.50 -8.97 -10.70
N GLU A 82 -7.08 -8.96 -9.43
CA GLU A 82 -7.65 -8.08 -8.41
C GLU A 82 -7.31 -6.62 -8.72
N LEU A 83 -6.06 -6.32 -9.07
CA LEU A 83 -5.64 -4.95 -9.42
C LEU A 83 -6.43 -4.39 -10.61
N LEU A 84 -6.65 -5.19 -11.65
CA LEU A 84 -7.48 -4.81 -12.79
C LEU A 84 -8.91 -4.52 -12.34
N SER A 85 -9.51 -5.40 -11.55
CA SER A 85 -10.86 -5.22 -11.01
C SER A 85 -10.99 -3.94 -10.18
N GLU A 86 -9.99 -3.63 -9.35
CA GLU A 86 -9.94 -2.41 -8.54
C GLU A 86 -9.76 -1.15 -9.41
N CYS A 87 -8.93 -1.20 -10.46
CA CYS A 87 -8.78 -0.09 -11.41
C CYS A 87 -10.11 0.27 -12.10
N LEU A 88 -10.92 -0.74 -12.42
CA LEU A 88 -12.24 -0.54 -13.04
C LEU A 88 -13.28 0.05 -12.06
N GLN A 89 -13.07 -0.16 -10.75
CA GLN A 89 -13.91 0.37 -9.66
C GLN A 89 -13.37 1.68 -9.06
N TYR A 90 -12.31 2.25 -9.63
CA TYR A 90 -11.81 3.55 -9.20
C TYR A 90 -12.77 4.67 -9.65
N PRO A 91 -13.12 5.67 -8.80
CA PRO A 91 -12.50 6.04 -7.53
C PRO A 91 -13.08 5.40 -6.25
N GLU A 92 -14.11 4.56 -6.36
CA GLU A 92 -14.76 3.94 -5.21
C GLU A 92 -13.83 2.97 -4.47
N VAL A 93 -12.92 2.31 -5.20
CA VAL A 93 -11.88 1.43 -4.67
C VAL A 93 -10.50 1.94 -5.10
N LEU A 94 -9.58 2.06 -4.14
CA LEU A 94 -8.18 2.37 -4.43
C LEU A 94 -7.46 1.12 -4.95
N PRO A 95 -6.90 1.14 -6.18
CA PRO A 95 -6.20 -0.01 -6.76
C PRO A 95 -4.79 -0.13 -6.20
N LEU A 96 -4.68 -0.78 -5.04
CA LEU A 96 -3.41 -1.01 -4.36
C LEU A 96 -2.92 -2.43 -4.64
N VAL A 97 -1.63 -2.59 -4.93
CA VAL A 97 -1.09 -3.90 -5.27
C VAL A 97 -1.18 -4.84 -4.09
N LYS A 98 -1.72 -6.03 -4.33
CA LYS A 98 -1.68 -7.15 -3.40
C LYS A 98 -0.61 -8.14 -3.83
N ASP A 99 0.20 -8.58 -2.87
CA ASP A 99 1.11 -9.70 -3.07
C ASP A 99 0.33 -11.03 -3.14
N GLU A 100 1.03 -12.15 -3.35
CA GLU A 100 0.41 -13.49 -3.47
C GLU A 100 -0.44 -13.85 -2.23
N ASP A 101 -0.07 -13.38 -1.04
CA ASP A 101 -0.82 -13.59 0.21
C ASP A 101 -2.10 -12.76 0.31
N GLY A 102 -2.35 -11.86 -0.64
CA GLY A 102 -3.54 -11.02 -0.72
C GLY A 102 -3.47 -9.75 0.12
N ILE A 103 -2.33 -9.50 0.76
CA ILE A 103 -2.11 -8.29 1.54
C ILE A 103 -1.62 -7.19 0.60
N ARG A 104 -2.24 -6.02 0.70
CA ARG A 104 -1.78 -4.82 0.01
C ARG A 104 -0.36 -4.48 0.46
N ARG A 105 0.59 -4.52 -0.48
CA ARG A 105 2.02 -4.30 -0.23
C ARG A 105 2.25 -3.02 0.55
N ARG A 106 1.60 -1.93 0.13
CA ARG A 106 1.76 -0.62 0.76
C ARG A 106 1.17 -0.55 2.17
N LEU A 107 0.12 -1.29 2.45
CA LEU A 107 -0.56 -1.30 3.75
C LEU A 107 -0.05 -2.41 4.67
N ARG A 108 1.01 -3.12 4.29
CA ARG A 108 1.52 -4.24 5.08
C ARG A 108 2.01 -3.75 6.44
N CYS A 109 1.53 -4.39 7.49
CA CYS A 109 1.89 -4.11 8.88
C CYS A 109 3.41 -4.25 9.07
N SER A 110 4.06 -3.17 9.51
CA SER A 110 5.51 -3.13 9.76
C SER A 110 5.97 -4.10 10.84
N LEU A 111 5.08 -4.50 11.76
CA LEU A 111 5.42 -5.40 12.87
C LEU A 111 5.34 -6.89 12.47
N CYS A 112 4.21 -7.34 11.91
CA CYS A 112 3.97 -8.76 11.68
C CYS A 112 4.08 -9.20 10.22
N ASN A 113 4.08 -8.25 9.27
CA ASN A 113 4.02 -8.51 7.83
C ASN A 113 2.84 -9.38 7.37
N LYS A 114 1.80 -9.56 8.21
CA LYS A 114 0.68 -10.51 7.98
C LYS A 114 -0.70 -9.85 8.01
N GLY A 115 -0.78 -8.55 8.24
CA GLY A 115 -2.03 -7.81 8.25
C GLY A 115 -1.88 -6.47 7.56
N GLU A 116 -3.01 -5.83 7.30
CA GLU A 116 -3.06 -4.48 6.75
C GLU A 116 -3.27 -3.45 7.88
N TYR A 117 -2.54 -2.34 7.83
CA TYR A 117 -2.93 -1.12 8.55
C TYR A 117 -3.93 -0.32 7.69
N ARG A 118 -4.60 0.67 8.28
CA ARG A 118 -5.63 1.41 7.57
C ARG A 118 -5.01 2.38 6.56
N VAL A 119 -5.69 2.65 5.45
CA VAL A 119 -5.20 3.59 4.41
C VAL A 119 -4.99 5.01 4.98
N ASP A 120 -5.80 5.40 5.98
CA ASP A 120 -5.75 6.69 6.64
C ASP A 120 -4.83 6.73 7.88
N ASP A 121 -4.27 5.58 8.30
CA ASP A 121 -3.34 5.53 9.42
C ASP A 121 -1.92 5.86 8.91
N GLN A 122 -1.48 7.08 9.21
CA GLN A 122 -0.12 7.54 8.92
C GLN A 122 0.79 7.46 10.15
N LYS A 123 0.26 7.10 11.32
CA LYS A 123 0.97 7.25 12.60
C LYS A 123 1.62 5.95 13.05
N PHE A 124 0.88 4.84 12.99
CA PHE A 124 1.35 3.59 13.58
C PHE A 124 1.85 2.59 12.55
N LEU A 125 1.30 2.59 11.33
CA LEU A 125 1.66 1.68 10.24
C LEU A 125 1.61 0.18 10.65
N VAL A 126 0.79 -0.15 11.65
CA VAL A 126 0.61 -1.51 12.17
C VAL A 126 -0.85 -1.93 12.09
N CYS A 127 -1.09 -3.22 11.88
CA CYS A 127 -2.45 -3.74 11.89
C CYS A 127 -3.07 -3.68 13.29
N LYS A 128 -4.41 -3.68 13.35
CA LYS A 128 -5.20 -3.60 14.58
C LYS A 128 -4.80 -4.63 15.65
N GLN A 129 -4.44 -5.84 15.21
CA GLN A 129 -4.00 -6.90 16.12
C GLN A 129 -2.67 -6.54 16.78
N CYS A 130 -1.66 -6.18 15.99
CA CYS A 130 -0.35 -5.76 16.50
C CYS A 130 -0.47 -4.53 17.42
N LEU A 131 -1.34 -3.58 17.05
CA LEU A 131 -1.60 -2.41 17.87
C LEU A 131 -2.20 -2.78 19.25
N THR A 132 -3.09 -3.78 19.28
CA THR A 132 -3.64 -4.35 20.53
C THR A 132 -2.56 -5.06 21.35
N GLU A 133 -1.64 -5.77 20.71
CA GLU A 133 -0.50 -6.41 21.38
C GLU A 133 0.43 -5.38 22.02
N ILE A 134 0.71 -4.26 21.33
CA ILE A 134 1.52 -3.17 21.90
C ILE A 134 0.82 -2.53 23.10
N LYS A 135 -0.50 -2.29 23.01
CA LYS A 135 -1.29 -1.81 24.16
C LYS A 135 -1.11 -2.71 25.39
N ASN A 136 -1.24 -4.02 25.19
CA ASN A 136 -1.07 -5.01 26.25
C ASN A 136 0.37 -5.05 26.78
N ALA A 137 1.36 -4.84 25.93
CA ALA A 137 2.77 -4.74 26.29
C ALA A 137 3.03 -3.55 27.23
N ILE A 138 2.47 -2.37 26.92
CA ILE A 138 2.56 -1.16 27.78
C ILE A 138 1.90 -1.44 29.14
N LEU A 139 0.67 -1.96 29.16
CA LEU A 139 -0.07 -2.26 30.39
C LEU A 139 0.65 -3.26 31.29
N SER A 140 1.17 -4.33 30.68
CA SER A 140 1.87 -5.40 31.41
C SER A 140 3.35 -5.11 31.67
N LYS A 141 3.89 -4.03 31.10
CA LYS A 141 5.32 -3.68 31.12
C LYS A 141 6.20 -4.82 30.61
N LYS A 142 5.70 -5.58 29.64
CA LYS A 142 6.43 -6.71 29.02
C LYS A 142 6.86 -6.33 27.61
N PRO A 143 8.14 -6.51 27.27
CA PRO A 143 8.61 -6.23 25.92
C PRO A 143 7.99 -7.20 24.92
N ILE A 144 7.82 -6.72 23.69
CA ILE A 144 7.49 -7.54 22.52
C ILE A 144 8.57 -7.35 21.47
N GLU A 145 8.73 -8.31 20.56
CA GLU A 145 9.76 -8.24 19.53
C GLU A 145 9.55 -6.99 18.67
N ASN A 146 10.63 -6.29 18.33
CA ASN A 146 10.65 -5.10 17.48
C ASN A 146 9.84 -3.91 18.03
N VAL A 147 9.59 -3.86 19.34
CA VAL A 147 9.01 -2.69 20.02
C VAL A 147 9.82 -2.37 21.27
N LEU A 148 10.32 -1.14 21.33
CA LEU A 148 11.00 -0.62 22.50
C LEU A 148 9.97 0.01 23.45
N LEU A 149 9.96 -0.43 24.70
CA LEU A 149 9.21 0.21 25.78
C LEU A 149 10.17 1.01 26.66
N PHE A 150 9.90 2.30 26.84
CA PHE A 150 10.80 3.17 27.59
C PHE A 150 10.09 4.37 28.22
N LYS A 151 10.71 4.93 29.25
CA LYS A 151 10.41 6.26 29.78
C LYS A 151 11.56 7.19 29.42
N THR A 152 11.28 8.47 29.21
CA THR A 152 12.28 9.44 28.77
C THR A 152 11.97 10.83 29.30
N TYR A 153 13.03 11.57 29.62
CA TYR A 153 12.95 13.01 29.90
C TYR A 153 13.08 13.87 28.63
N ASN A 154 13.40 13.27 27.48
CA ASN A 154 13.48 14.01 26.21
C ASN A 154 12.06 14.27 25.68
N THR A 155 11.66 15.53 25.63
CA THR A 155 10.34 15.96 25.17
C THR A 155 10.16 15.84 23.65
N GLU A 156 11.24 15.74 22.87
CA GLU A 156 11.19 15.62 21.41
C GLU A 156 10.54 14.31 20.93
N VAL A 157 10.56 13.28 21.78
CA VAL A 157 9.97 11.97 21.47
C VAL A 157 8.62 11.76 22.17
N TRP A 158 8.11 12.77 22.87
CA TRP A 158 6.82 12.69 23.54
C TRP A 158 5.68 12.87 22.54
N CYS A 159 4.65 12.06 22.70
CA CYS A 159 3.35 12.35 22.12
C CYS A 159 2.61 13.41 22.96
N GLU A 160 1.53 13.97 22.42
CA GLU A 160 0.72 15.01 23.08
C GLU A 160 0.14 14.58 24.45
N HIS A 161 0.05 13.27 24.68
CA HIS A 161 -0.51 12.67 25.90
C HIS A 161 0.54 12.31 26.96
N SER A 162 1.83 12.49 26.67
CA SER A 162 2.90 11.94 27.50
C SER A 162 3.69 12.98 28.28
N ASP A 163 4.19 12.52 29.42
CA ASP A 163 5.14 13.20 30.29
C ASP A 163 6.35 12.28 30.61
N CYS A 164 7.20 12.72 31.54
CA CYS A 164 8.39 11.96 31.94
C CYS A 164 8.09 10.61 32.61
N ASP A 165 6.87 10.43 33.12
CA ASP A 165 6.45 9.20 33.79
C ASP A 165 5.67 8.25 32.89
N THR A 166 5.30 8.71 31.70
CA THR A 166 4.56 7.93 30.71
C THR A 166 5.45 6.86 30.09
N LEU A 167 4.99 5.61 30.10
CA LEU A 167 5.65 4.53 29.36
C LEU A 167 5.26 4.62 27.88
N LEU A 168 6.24 4.86 27.03
CA LEU A 168 6.10 4.97 25.59
C LEU A 168 6.48 3.66 24.91
N ALA A 169 5.86 3.39 23.77
CA ALA A 169 6.25 2.36 22.82
C ALA A 169 6.78 3.01 21.55
N MET A 170 7.84 2.44 20.99
CA MET A 170 8.42 2.85 19.71
C MET A 170 8.69 1.60 18.87
N LEU A 171 8.30 1.65 17.60
CA LEU A 171 8.55 0.54 16.68
C LEU A 171 10.03 0.56 16.29
N MET A 172 10.70 -0.57 16.50
CA MET A 172 12.07 -0.78 16.06
C MET A 172 12.00 -1.25 14.61
N ASP A 173 12.19 -0.33 13.67
CA ASP A 173 12.20 -0.69 12.25
C ASP A 173 13.44 -1.56 11.95
N LYS A 174 13.26 -2.65 11.20
CA LYS A 174 14.34 -3.53 10.76
C LYS A 174 15.08 -2.97 9.53
N GLU A 175 14.47 -2.07 8.76
CA GLU A 175 15.01 -1.58 7.48
C GLU A 175 15.34 -0.07 7.47
N TYR A 176 14.73 0.75 8.33
CA TYR A 176 14.96 2.20 8.38
C TYR A 176 15.61 2.63 9.71
N SER A 177 16.91 2.35 9.86
CA SER A 177 17.69 2.63 11.06
C SER A 177 17.99 4.11 11.33
N GLU A 178 17.48 5.05 10.53
CA GLU A 178 17.87 6.46 10.59
C GLU A 178 16.74 7.42 10.96
N VAL A 179 15.49 6.96 10.96
CA VAL A 179 14.34 7.74 11.44
C VAL A 179 13.87 7.10 12.73
N TRP A 180 14.09 7.78 13.86
CA TRP A 180 13.41 7.41 15.11
C TRP A 180 11.92 7.48 14.81
N SER A 181 11.22 6.34 14.83
CA SER A 181 9.77 6.33 14.69
C SER A 181 9.16 7.11 15.86
N GLU A 182 8.06 7.83 15.61
CA GLU A 182 7.37 8.55 16.68
C GLU A 182 7.01 7.58 17.80
N ALA A 183 7.35 7.93 19.04
CA ALA A 183 6.97 7.11 20.19
C ALA A 183 5.54 7.45 20.61
N PHE A 184 4.79 6.45 21.05
CA PHE A 184 3.38 6.58 21.36
C PHE A 184 3.05 5.95 22.70
N CYS A 185 2.17 6.61 23.46
CA CYS A 185 1.66 6.10 24.72
C CYS A 185 0.40 5.25 24.53
N ILE A 186 -0.14 4.72 25.63
CA ILE A 186 -1.38 3.94 25.62
C ILE A 186 -2.58 4.72 25.07
N GLN A 187 -2.69 6.01 25.40
CA GLN A 187 -3.81 6.86 24.97
C GLN A 187 -3.82 7.03 23.44
N CYS A 188 -2.66 7.28 22.83
CA CYS A 188 -2.50 7.33 21.37
C CYS A 188 -3.01 6.03 20.71
N ILE A 189 -2.67 4.88 21.30
CA ILE A 189 -3.09 3.58 20.78
C ILE A 189 -4.61 3.39 20.92
N GLU A 190 -5.19 3.77 22.06
CA GLU A 190 -6.62 3.63 22.30
C GLU A 190 -7.45 4.47 21.33
N GLU A 191 -7.03 5.71 21.09
CA GLU A 191 -7.68 6.59 20.12
C GLU A 191 -7.66 6.01 18.71
N GLU A 192 -6.55 5.40 18.31
CA GLU A 192 -6.45 4.77 17.00
C GLU A 192 -7.29 3.48 16.88
N LEU A 193 -7.41 2.71 17.96
CA LEU A 193 -8.23 1.49 17.96
C LEU A 193 -9.75 1.76 17.90
N ILE A 194 -10.18 2.97 18.26
CA ILE A 194 -11.59 3.41 18.28
C ILE A 194 -12.04 3.99 16.94
N LYS A 195 -11.12 4.58 16.17
CA LYS A 195 -11.42 5.04 14.80
C LYS A 195 -11.88 3.88 13.93
#